data_AF-A0A950JBV5-F1
#
_entry.id   AF-A0A950JBV5-F1
#
_cell.length_a   1.000
_cell.length_b   1.000
_cell.length_c   1.000
_cell.angle_alpha   90.00
_cell.angle_beta   90.00
_cell.angle_gamma   90.00
#
_symmetry.space_group_name_H-M   'P 1'
#
loop_
_entity.id
_entity.type
_entity.pdbx_description
1 polymer ?
#
loop_
_entity_poly.entity_id
_entity_poly.type
_entity_poly.pdbx_seq_one_letter_code
_entity_poly.pdbx_strand_id
1 'polypeptide(L)' 'MVDTISPTKLRELAERLEFKVEQHGDRFTLTRTADVSRPVVEEDLTLSEAEELLARWKLRGLGGG' A
#
# COMPACT_ATOMS: atom_id res chain seq x y z
N MET A 1 8.21 14.19 -14.89
CA MET A 1 6.84 14.01 -14.38
C MET A 1 6.90 12.79 -13.48
N VAL A 2 6.75 12.97 -12.18
CA VAL A 2 6.50 11.84 -11.28
C VAL A 2 5.13 11.29 -11.68
N ASP A 3 5.07 10.05 -12.14
CA ASP A 3 3.84 9.35 -12.46
C ASP A 3 3.07 9.15 -11.15
N THR A 4 2.30 10.16 -10.73
CA THR A 4 1.41 10.00 -9.57
C THR A 4 0.43 8.89 -9.92
N ILE A 5 0.49 7.75 -9.23
CA ILE A 5 -0.41 6.65 -9.55
C ILE A 5 -1.84 7.10 -9.30
N SER A 6 -2.77 6.67 -10.14
CA SER A 6 -4.19 6.90 -9.88
C SER A 6 -4.63 6.08 -8.67
N PRO A 7 -5.68 6.50 -7.94
CA PRO A 7 -6.25 5.72 -6.84
C PRO A 7 -6.62 4.28 -7.24
N THR A 8 -7.01 4.08 -8.50
CA THR A 8 -7.26 2.75 -9.07
C THR A 8 -5.98 1.90 -9.12
N LYS A 9 -4.88 2.46 -9.65
CA LYS A 9 -3.58 1.77 -9.70
C LYS A 9 -3.07 1.46 -8.30
N LEU A 10 -3.27 2.35 -7.32
CA LEU A 10 -2.92 2.11 -5.92
C LEU A 10 -3.65 0.86 -5.40
N ARG A 11 -4.97 0.80 -5.63
CA ARG A 11 -5.81 -0.30 -5.17
C ARG A 11 -5.42 -1.63 -5.82
N GLU A 12 -5.15 -1.64 -7.13
CA GLU A 12 -4.64 -2.82 -7.84
C GLU A 12 -3.28 -3.29 -7.28
N LEU A 13 -2.39 -2.35 -6.98
CA LEU A 13 -1.06 -2.67 -6.46
C LEU A 13 -1.12 -3.18 -5.01
N ALA A 14 -2.03 -2.62 -4.21
CA ALA A 14 -2.32 -3.08 -2.86
C ALA A 14 -2.91 -4.50 -2.86
N GLU A 15 -3.91 -4.78 -3.70
CA GLU A 15 -4.51 -6.12 -3.80
C GLU A 15 -3.46 -7.18 -4.18
N ARG A 16 -2.57 -6.85 -5.13
CA ARG A 16 -1.45 -7.73 -5.53
C ARG A 16 -0.45 -7.98 -4.40
N LEU A 17 -0.33 -7.07 -3.44
CA LEU A 17 0.55 -7.18 -2.27
C LEU A 17 -0.22 -7.63 -1.01
N GLU A 18 -1.47 -8.07 -1.17
CA GLU A 18 -2.36 -8.51 -0.10
C GLU A 18 -2.63 -7.44 0.97
N PHE A 19 -2.62 -6.18 0.55
CA PHE A 19 -3.09 -5.04 1.32
C PHE A 19 -4.56 -4.78 1.02
N LYS A 20 -5.33 -4.52 2.07
CA LYS A 20 -6.65 -3.88 1.99
C LYS A 20 -6.45 -2.37 1.94
N VAL A 21 -7.17 -1.71 1.03
CA VAL A 21 -7.20 -0.25 0.92
C VAL A 21 -8.58 0.27 1.29
N GLU A 22 -8.63 1.14 2.30
CA GLU A 22 -9.81 1.91 2.64
C GLU A 22 -9.52 3.38 2.30
N GLN A 23 -10.48 4.05 1.66
CA GLN A 23 -10.36 5.47 1.30
C GLN A 23 -11.32 6.28 2.15
N HIS A 24 -10.78 7.26 2.86
CA HIS A 24 -11.50 8.19 3.72
C HIS A 24 -11.28 9.61 3.17
N GLY A 25 -12.11 10.02 2.20
CA GLY A 25 -11.94 11.29 1.49
C GLY A 25 -10.66 11.30 0.64
N ASP A 26 -9.74 12.22 0.94
CA ASP A 26 -8.42 12.34 0.29
C ASP A 26 -7.33 11.48 0.94
N ARG A 27 -7.67 10.76 2.01
CA ARG A 27 -6.75 9.91 2.78
C ARG A 27 -7.03 8.44 2.57
N PHE A 28 -6.01 7.62 2.73
CA PHE A 28 -6.03 6.19 2.54
C PHE A 28 -5.52 5.47 3.78
N THR A 29 -6.14 4.33 4.07
CA THR A 29 -5.70 3.39 5.09
C THR A 29 -5.31 2.10 4.39
N LEU A 30 -4.08 1.65 4.64
CA LEU A 30 -3.52 0.40 4.13
C LEU A 30 -3.39 -0.60 5.27
N THR A 31 -4.11 -1.72 5.16
CA THR A 31 -4.07 -2.79 6.14
C THR A 31 -3.59 -4.09 5.49
N ARG A 32 -2.45 -4.62 5.94
CA ARG A 32 -1.99 -5.96 5.56
C ARG A 32 -2.04 -6.90 6.74
N THR A 33 -2.73 -8.02 6.53
CA THR A 33 -2.84 -9.12 7.49
C THR A 33 -2.23 -10.42 6.96
N ALA A 34 -1.86 -10.48 5.68
CA ALA A 34 -1.25 -11.64 5.06
C ALA A 34 0.25 -11.75 5.38
N ASP A 35 0.68 -12.96 5.76
CA ASP A 35 2.08 -13.36 6.01
C ASP A 35 2.86 -12.55 7.05
N VAL A 36 2.15 -11.88 7.98
CA VAL A 36 2.79 -11.13 9.08
C VAL A 36 2.24 -11.57 10.43
N SER A 37 3.14 -11.87 11.37
CA SER A 37 2.77 -12.21 12.76
C SER A 37 2.10 -11.03 13.49
N ARG A 38 2.22 -9.82 12.96
CA ARG A 38 1.52 -8.62 13.42
C ARG A 38 0.88 -7.92 12.22
N PRO A 39 -0.42 -7.61 12.26
CA PRO A 39 -1.07 -6.79 11.25
C PRO A 39 -0.30 -5.48 11.08
N VAL A 40 0.00 -5.11 9.83
CA VAL A 40 0.55 -3.79 9.51
C VAL A 40 -0.64 -2.93 9.09
N VAL A 41 -0.90 -1.88 9.86
CA VAL A 41 -1.99 -0.93 9.62
C VAL A 41 -1.38 0.45 9.58
N GLU A 42 -1.55 1.14 8.46
CA GLU A 42 -1.03 2.49 8.25
C GLU A 42 -2.19 3.36 7.77
N GLU A 43 -2.50 4.38 8.56
CA GLU A 43 -3.68 5.23 8.41
C GLU A 43 -3.27 6.65 8.00
N ASP A 44 -4.25 7.44 7.54
CA ASP A 44 -4.07 8.85 7.15
C ASP A 44 -3.02 9.09 6.04
N LEU A 45 -2.82 8.11 5.16
CA LEU A 45 -1.86 8.20 4.06
C LEU A 45 -2.44 9.05 2.93
N THR A 46 -1.64 9.96 2.37
CA THR A 46 -1.93 10.51 1.04
C THR A 46 -1.73 9.45 -0.04
N LEU A 47 -2.26 9.69 -1.24
CA LEU A 47 -2.06 8.82 -2.40
C LEU A 47 -0.57 8.50 -2.67
N SER A 48 0.29 9.51 -2.55
CA SER A 48 1.74 9.37 -2.74
C SER A 48 2.40 8.58 -1.61
N GLU A 49 2.01 8.81 -0.36
CA GLU A 49 2.54 8.04 0.79
C GLU A 49 2.12 6.58 0.73
N ALA A 50 0.87 6.31 0.35
CA ALA A 50 0.35 4.96 0.15
C ALA A 50 1.12 4.25 -0.98
N GLU A 51 1.39 4.95 -2.10
CA GLU A 51 2.23 4.42 -3.18
C GLU A 51 3.63 4.07 -2.71
N GLU A 52 4.32 5.01 -2.04
CA GLU A 52 5.68 4.79 -1.53
C GLU A 52 5.73 3.60 -0.58
N LEU A 53 4.73 3.46 0.30
CA LEU A 53 4.63 2.35 1.22
C LEU A 53 4.56 1.03 0.47
N LEU A 54 3.62 0.90 -0.46
CA LEU A 54 3.47 -0.30 -1.26
C LEU A 54 4.72 -0.57 -2.12
N ALA A 55 5.38 0.46 -2.65
CA ALA A 55 6.64 0.31 -3.38
C ALA A 55 7.77 -0.24 -2.50
N ARG A 56 7.89 0.23 -1.25
CA ARG A 56 8.85 -0.33 -0.27
C ARG A 56 8.55 -1.79 0.04
N TRP A 57 7.28 -2.16 0.16
CA TRP A 57 6.87 -3.55 0.39
C TRP A 57 7.13 -4.44 -0.83
N LYS A 58 6.90 -3.94 -2.05
CA LYS A 58 7.25 -4.63 -3.29
C LYS A 58 8.75 -4.93 -3.36
N LEU A 59 9.60 -4.00 -2.93
CA LEU A 59 11.04 -4.20 -2.88
C LEU A 59 11.45 -5.18 -1.76
N ARG A 60 10.81 -5.11 -0.59
CA ARG A 60 11.10 -6.05 0.52
C ARG A 60 10.62 -7.48 0.23
N GLY A 61 9.50 -7.66 -0.45
CA GLY A 61 8.95 -8.97 -0.81
C GLY A 61 9.77 -9.73 -1.87
N LEU A 62 10.61 -9.04 -2.63
CA LEU A 62 11.59 -9.65 -3.54
C LEU A 62 12.96 -9.91 -2.89
N GLY A 63 13.17 -9.46 -1.65
CA GLY A 63 14.48 -9.47 -0.98
C GLY A 63 14.57 -10.36 0.26
N GLY A 64 13.61 -11.26 0.48
CA GLY A 64 13.60 -12.15 1.64
C GLY A 64 13.92 -13.60 1.28
N GLY A 65 15.21 -13.94 1.18
CA GLY A 65 15.73 -15.32 1.23
C GLY A 65 15.89 -16.03 -0.10
#